data_AF-A0AAN9EJB0-F1
#
_entry.id   AF-A0AAN9EJB0-F1
#
_cell.length_a   1.000
_cell.length_b   1.000
_cell.length_c   1.000
_cell.angle_alpha   90.00
_cell.angle_beta   90.00
_cell.angle_gamma   90.00
#
_symmetry.space_group_name_H-M   'P 1'
#
loop_
_entity.id
_entity.type
_entity.pdbx_description
1 polymer ?
#
loop_
_entity_poly.entity_id
_entity_poly.type
_entity_poly.pdbx_seq_one_letter_code
_entity_poly.pdbx_strand_id
1 'polypeptide(L)'
;MTEARWLKRKYIPTTEEYIKVSSVSCCYTLLATTSYIGMGDIATEDIFKWVINEPKIMKASTIVCRLMDDIVSNEFEQKRDHVASFLECYMKQYGVSKEDAINECRKRITNAWKDINEECLRPTKVPKPFMMRILNLTRFMYVIYKDEDNFTHAGGVMKEYIEALLVDSVPI
;
A
#
# COMPACT_ATOMS: atom_id res chain seq x y z
N MET A 1 -11.84 -10.83 7.30
CA MET A 1 -12.93 -11.11 8.27
C MET A 1 -13.08 -10.05 9.37
N THR A 2 -12.00 -9.50 9.93
CA THR A 2 -12.10 -8.51 11.02
C THR A 2 -12.78 -7.21 10.60
N GLU A 3 -12.39 -6.61 9.47
CA GLU A 3 -13.01 -5.38 8.94
C GLU A 3 -14.52 -5.54 8.70
N ALA A 4 -14.96 -6.68 8.14
CA ALA A 4 -16.39 -6.95 7.95
C ALA A 4 -17.16 -7.01 9.29
N ARG A 5 -16.53 -7.53 10.36
CA ARG A 5 -17.13 -7.51 11.71
C ARG A 5 -17.18 -6.09 12.26
N TRP A 6 -16.15 -5.28 12.02
CA TRP A 6 -16.13 -3.87 12.41
C TRP A 6 -17.26 -3.10 11.73
N LEU A 7 -17.41 -3.26 10.41
CA LEU A 7 -18.51 -2.67 9.64
C LEU A 7 -19.88 -3.09 10.20
N LYS A 8 -20.12 -4.40 10.36
CA LYS A 8 -21.41 -4.90 10.87
C LYS A 8 -21.76 -4.37 12.26
N ARG A 9 -20.74 -4.18 13.12
CA ARG A 9 -20.92 -3.69 14.50
C ARG A 9 -20.80 -2.17 14.62
N LYS A 10 -20.57 -1.45 13.51
CA LYS A 10 -20.24 -0.02 13.48
C LYS A 10 -19.11 0.33 14.47
N TYR A 11 -18.15 -0.59 14.60
CA TYR A 11 -16.98 -0.40 15.44
C TYR A 11 -15.92 0.37 14.66
N ILE A 12 -15.44 1.46 15.27
CA ILE A 12 -14.31 2.23 14.75
C ILE A 12 -13.12 1.96 15.69
N PRO A 13 -12.09 1.23 15.24
CA PRO A 13 -10.92 0.85 16.03
C PRO A 13 -10.00 2.03 16.33
N THR A 14 -8.96 1.82 17.15
CA THR A 14 -7.83 2.76 17.21
C THR A 14 -7.00 2.66 15.93
N THR A 15 -6.17 3.66 15.66
CA THR A 15 -5.30 3.69 14.48
C THR A 15 -4.27 2.55 14.50
N GLU A 16 -3.76 2.17 15.67
CA GLU A 16 -2.85 1.03 15.82
C GLU A 16 -3.56 -0.30 15.54
N GLU A 17 -4.78 -0.48 16.04
CA GLU A 17 -5.58 -1.67 15.78
C GLU A 17 -5.97 -1.75 14.29
N TYR A 18 -6.40 -0.63 13.71
CA TYR A 18 -6.70 -0.51 12.29
C TYR A 18 -5.51 -0.96 11.44
N ILE A 19 -4.34 -0.32 11.63
CA ILE A 19 -3.13 -0.61 10.83
C ILE A 19 -2.72 -2.07 10.93
N LYS A 20 -2.82 -2.69 12.11
CA LYS A 20 -2.50 -4.10 12.29
C LYS A 20 -3.36 -5.02 11.41
N VAL A 21 -4.63 -4.69 11.23
CA VAL A 21 -5.56 -5.47 10.40
C VAL A 21 -5.43 -5.09 8.92
N SER A 22 -5.39 -3.79 8.62
CA SER A 22 -5.40 -3.27 7.25
C SER A 22 -4.08 -3.51 6.51
N SER A 23 -2.97 -3.64 7.25
CA SER A 23 -1.69 -4.10 6.69
C SER A 23 -1.78 -5.51 6.09
N VAL A 24 -2.68 -6.36 6.59
CA VAL A 24 -2.91 -7.70 6.03
C VAL A 24 -3.94 -7.64 4.89
N SER A 25 -5.05 -6.91 5.08
CA SER A 25 -6.16 -6.87 4.11
C SER A 25 -5.79 -6.16 2.80
N CYS A 26 -4.80 -5.25 2.81
CA CYS A 26 -4.29 -4.62 1.58
C CYS A 26 -3.50 -5.56 0.65
N CYS A 27 -3.27 -6.81 1.08
CA CYS A 27 -2.64 -7.86 0.28
C CYS A 27 -1.22 -7.56 -0.22
N TYR A 28 -0.54 -6.54 0.31
CA TYR A 28 0.72 -6.08 -0.26
C TYR A 28 1.88 -7.07 -0.06
N THR A 29 2.00 -7.63 1.15
CA THR A 29 2.96 -8.71 1.43
C THR A 29 2.70 -9.93 0.55
N LEU A 30 1.43 -10.28 0.30
CA LEU A 30 1.05 -11.38 -0.59
C LEU A 30 1.46 -11.09 -2.04
N LEU A 31 1.19 -9.89 -2.54
CA LEU A 31 1.56 -9.47 -3.90
C LEU A 31 3.07 -9.51 -4.11
N ALA A 32 3.86 -8.97 -3.16
CA ALA A 32 5.31 -9.02 -3.23
C ALA A 32 5.83 -10.46 -3.20
N THR A 33 5.33 -11.29 -2.28
CA THR A 33 5.75 -12.69 -2.14
C THR A 33 5.43 -13.50 -3.41
N THR A 34 4.22 -13.38 -3.95
CA THR A 34 3.82 -14.09 -5.17
C THR A 34 4.63 -13.65 -6.39
N SER A 35 5.03 -12.37 -6.46
CA SER A 35 5.86 -11.87 -7.56
C SER A 35 7.27 -12.50 -7.63
N TYR A 36 7.72 -13.17 -6.56
CA TYR A 36 9.02 -13.85 -6.52
C TYR A 36 9.00 -15.23 -7.18
N ILE A 37 7.83 -15.86 -7.32
CA ILE A 37 7.70 -17.23 -7.85
C ILE A 37 8.31 -17.33 -9.27
N GLY A 38 8.16 -16.29 -10.09
CA GLY A 38 8.69 -16.24 -11.46
C GLY A 38 10.15 -15.81 -11.58
N MET A 39 10.90 -15.69 -10.48
CA MET A 39 12.28 -15.17 -10.50
C MET A 39 13.37 -16.24 -10.67
N GLY A 40 12.99 -17.50 -10.92
CA GLY A 40 13.93 -18.61 -11.16
C GLY A 40 14.73 -19.01 -9.92
N ASP A 41 15.92 -19.56 -10.12
CA ASP A 41 16.72 -20.23 -9.06
C ASP A 41 17.15 -19.29 -7.91
N ILE A 42 17.14 -17.98 -8.13
CA ILE A 42 17.44 -17.00 -7.07
C ILE A 42 16.32 -16.91 -6.02
N ALA A 43 15.10 -17.37 -6.33
CA ALA A 43 13.94 -17.35 -5.43
C ALA A 43 13.96 -18.55 -4.48
N THR A 44 14.94 -18.56 -3.58
CA THR A 44 15.13 -19.65 -2.61
C THR A 44 14.12 -19.59 -1.47
N GLU A 45 13.98 -20.70 -0.74
CA GLU A 45 13.14 -20.77 0.47
C GLU A 45 13.48 -19.68 1.49
N ASP A 46 14.78 -19.35 1.64
CA ASP A 46 15.23 -18.29 2.55
C ASP A 46 14.73 -16.90 2.15
N ILE A 47 14.57 -16.63 0.84
CA ILE A 47 13.97 -15.39 0.36
C ILE A 47 12.48 -15.32 0.69
N PHE A 48 11.76 -16.43 0.52
CA PHE A 48 10.35 -16.52 0.92
C PHE A 48 10.20 -16.36 2.43
N LYS A 49 11.01 -17.04 3.24
CA LYS A 49 11.05 -16.86 4.70
C LYS A 49 11.38 -15.43 5.09
N TRP A 50 12.32 -14.79 4.40
CA TRP A 50 12.67 -13.40 4.67
C TRP A 50 11.48 -12.47 4.45
N VAL A 51 10.79 -12.55 3.30
CA VAL A 51 9.71 -11.61 2.97
C VAL A 51 8.45 -11.82 3.83
N ILE A 52 8.09 -13.07 4.15
CA ILE A 52 6.91 -13.36 4.99
C ILE A 52 7.12 -12.98 6.46
N ASN A 53 8.37 -12.83 6.92
CA ASN A 53 8.69 -12.27 8.23
C ASN A 53 8.57 -10.75 8.28
N GLU A 54 8.03 -10.13 7.21
CA GLU A 54 7.71 -8.71 7.11
C GLU A 54 8.91 -7.82 7.49
N PRO A 55 9.97 -7.85 6.67
CA PRO A 55 11.16 -7.02 6.88
C PRO A 55 10.75 -5.55 6.84
N LYS A 56 11.61 -4.67 7.37
CA LYS A 56 11.30 -3.24 7.53
C LYS A 56 10.82 -2.59 6.22
N ILE A 57 11.47 -2.90 5.09
CA ILE A 57 11.04 -2.45 3.75
C ILE A 57 9.63 -2.91 3.36
N MET A 58 9.24 -4.13 3.74
CA MET A 58 7.90 -4.67 3.45
C MET A 58 6.84 -3.96 4.28
N LYS A 59 7.08 -3.82 5.60
CA LYS A 59 6.18 -3.06 6.49
C LYS A 59 5.98 -1.63 6.02
N ALA A 60 7.08 -0.96 5.67
CA ALA A 60 7.01 0.40 5.15
C ALA A 60 6.22 0.48 3.83
N SER A 61 6.45 -0.46 2.91
CA SER A 61 5.72 -0.53 1.64
C SER A 61 4.22 -0.76 1.82
N THR A 62 3.85 -1.62 2.76
CA THR A 62 2.46 -1.87 3.17
C THR A 62 1.79 -0.61 3.73
N ILE A 63 2.50 0.18 4.55
CA ILE A 63 1.99 1.47 5.05
C ILE A 63 1.77 2.46 3.90
N VAL A 64 2.70 2.55 2.94
CA VAL A 64 2.53 3.41 1.76
C VAL A 64 1.28 3.01 0.98
N CYS A 65 1.16 1.73 0.63
CA CYS A 65 -0.01 1.22 -0.09
C CYS A 65 -1.31 1.54 0.65
N ARG A 66 -1.41 1.18 1.93
CA ARG A 66 -2.64 1.33 2.70
C ARG A 66 -3.04 2.78 2.89
N LEU A 67 -2.12 3.65 3.28
CA LEU A 67 -2.46 5.03 3.56
C LEU A 67 -2.71 5.86 2.30
N MET A 68 -2.07 5.54 1.17
CA MET A 68 -2.40 6.21 -0.10
C MET A 68 -3.80 5.84 -0.56
N ASP A 69 -4.15 4.56 -0.53
CA ASP A 69 -5.50 4.06 -0.83
C ASP A 69 -6.55 4.74 0.05
N ASP A 70 -6.38 4.68 1.39
CA ASP A 70 -7.30 5.27 2.35
C ASP A 70 -7.50 6.79 2.17
N ILE A 71 -6.53 7.54 1.62
CA ILE A 71 -6.71 8.98 1.37
C ILE A 71 -7.67 9.19 0.19
N VAL A 72 -7.41 8.53 -0.94
CA VAL A 72 -8.09 8.84 -2.21
C VAL A 72 -9.38 8.06 -2.42
N SER A 73 -9.50 6.87 -1.83
CA SER A 73 -10.72 6.05 -1.94
C SER A 73 -11.78 6.40 -0.88
N ASN A 74 -11.41 7.12 0.19
CA ASN A 74 -12.26 7.40 1.36
C ASN A 74 -13.67 7.87 0.99
N GLU A 75 -13.80 8.86 0.14
CA GLU A 75 -15.12 9.43 -0.17
C GLU A 75 -16.03 8.45 -0.89
N PHE A 76 -15.47 7.67 -1.83
CA PHE A 76 -16.21 6.65 -2.54
C PHE A 76 -16.62 5.51 -1.61
N GLU A 77 -15.70 5.06 -0.76
CA GLU A 77 -15.94 3.99 0.20
C GLU A 77 -16.99 4.37 1.26
N GLN A 78 -16.88 5.55 1.86
CA GLN A 78 -17.83 5.98 2.90
C GLN A 78 -19.23 6.27 2.33
N LYS A 79 -19.37 6.51 1.02
CA LYS A 79 -20.67 6.59 0.34
C LYS A 79 -21.40 5.23 0.24
N ARG A 80 -20.69 4.10 0.29
CA ARG A 80 -21.25 2.76 0.01
C ARG A 80 -21.32 1.79 1.21
N ASP A 81 -21.45 2.32 2.43
CA ASP A 81 -21.36 1.59 3.71
C ASP A 81 -20.13 0.66 3.78
N HIS A 82 -18.97 1.28 3.99
CA HIS A 82 -17.69 0.60 4.10
C HIS A 82 -17.13 0.69 5.53
N VAL A 83 -16.14 -0.15 5.85
CA VAL A 83 -15.44 -0.05 7.15
C VAL A 83 -14.77 1.32 7.28
N ALA A 84 -14.62 1.81 8.52
CA ALA A 84 -13.85 3.01 8.81
C ALA A 84 -12.41 2.85 8.26
N SER A 85 -11.95 3.84 7.48
CA SER A 85 -10.56 3.92 7.02
C SER A 85 -9.65 4.44 8.13
N PHE A 86 -8.35 4.55 7.87
CA PHE A 86 -7.44 5.22 8.79
C PHE A 86 -7.93 6.63 9.17
N LEU A 87 -8.55 7.37 8.23
CA LEU A 87 -9.00 8.74 8.47
C LEU A 87 -10.06 8.80 9.57
N GLU A 88 -11.12 7.99 9.48
CA GLU A 88 -12.17 7.93 10.51
C GLU A 88 -11.62 7.43 11.86
N CYS A 89 -10.70 6.46 11.83
CA CYS A 89 -10.06 5.95 13.04
C CYS A 89 -9.24 7.05 13.74
N TYR A 90 -8.46 7.82 12.97
CA TYR A 90 -7.62 8.90 13.50
C TYR A 90 -8.46 10.07 14.03
N MET A 91 -9.45 10.51 13.26
CA MET A 91 -10.37 11.57 13.67
C MET A 91 -11.10 11.20 14.98
N LYS A 92 -11.58 9.95 15.10
CA LYS A 92 -12.24 9.49 16.31
C LYS A 92 -11.29 9.40 17.51
N GLN A 93 -10.08 8.90 17.31
CA GLN A 93 -9.12 8.68 18.40
C GLN A 93 -8.57 9.99 18.98
N TYR A 94 -8.35 11.01 18.12
CA TYR A 94 -7.69 12.25 18.52
C TYR A 94 -8.61 13.48 18.52
N GLY A 95 -9.86 13.36 18.05
CA GLY A 95 -10.82 14.47 18.02
C GLY A 95 -10.43 15.58 17.04
N VAL A 96 -9.76 15.23 15.94
CA VAL A 96 -9.19 16.18 14.96
C VAL A 96 -9.98 16.19 13.65
N SER A 97 -9.65 17.14 12.76
CA SER A 97 -10.28 17.24 11.44
C SER A 97 -9.81 16.14 10.48
N LYS A 98 -10.56 15.95 9.38
CA LYS A 98 -10.14 15.06 8.28
C LYS A 98 -8.81 15.52 7.65
N GLU A 99 -8.59 16.83 7.53
CA GLU A 99 -7.34 17.37 6.99
C GLU A 99 -6.15 17.04 7.89
N ASP A 100 -6.31 17.12 9.22
CA ASP A 100 -5.27 16.70 10.17
C ASP A 100 -4.96 15.21 10.04
N ALA A 101 -5.99 14.37 9.85
CA ALA A 101 -5.81 12.94 9.61
C ALA A 101 -5.06 12.65 8.31
N ILE A 102 -5.39 13.35 7.21
CA ILE A 102 -4.67 13.26 5.93
C ILE A 102 -3.21 13.69 6.10
N ASN A 103 -2.94 14.75 6.86
CA ASN A 103 -1.59 15.22 7.11
C ASN A 103 -0.77 14.22 7.93
N GLU A 104 -1.38 13.55 8.91
CA GLU A 104 -0.73 12.44 9.60
C GLU A 104 -0.47 11.25 8.66
N CYS A 105 -1.40 10.90 7.76
CA CYS A 105 -1.15 9.87 6.74
C CYS A 105 0.07 10.23 5.88
N ARG A 106 0.12 11.45 5.33
CA ARG A 106 1.24 11.95 4.51
C ARG A 106 2.57 11.89 5.26
N LYS A 107 2.57 12.23 6.56
CA LYS A 107 3.75 12.12 7.42
C LYS A 107 4.19 10.66 7.60
N ARG A 108 3.26 9.73 7.85
CA ARG A 108 3.56 8.30 7.96
C ARG A 108 4.08 7.71 6.64
N ILE A 109 3.50 8.10 5.50
CA ILE A 109 3.99 7.75 4.16
C ILE A 109 5.42 8.27 3.96
N THR A 110 5.68 9.53 4.32
CA THR A 110 7.02 10.13 4.22
C THR A 110 8.06 9.37 5.06
N ASN A 111 7.69 8.96 6.27
CA ASN A 111 8.57 8.17 7.13
C ASN A 111 8.78 6.76 6.59
N ALA A 112 7.74 6.11 6.05
CA ALA A 112 7.86 4.82 5.39
C ALA A 112 8.81 4.88 4.19
N TRP A 113 8.81 5.96 3.40
CA TRP A 113 9.80 6.14 2.34
C TRP A 113 11.23 6.26 2.84
N LYS A 114 11.46 6.92 3.99
CA LYS A 114 12.79 6.96 4.61
C LYS A 114 13.26 5.55 5.00
N ASP A 115 12.37 4.75 5.55
CA ASP A 115 12.64 3.36 5.92
C ASP A 115 12.94 2.49 4.68
N ILE A 116 12.18 2.66 3.59
CA ILE A 116 12.46 1.98 2.31
C ILE A 116 13.83 2.37 1.78
N ASN A 117 14.16 3.66 1.78
CA ASN A 117 15.44 4.16 1.30
C ASN A 117 16.61 3.62 2.11
N GLU A 118 16.48 3.62 3.44
CA GLU A 118 17.48 3.08 4.35
C GLU A 118 17.75 1.59 4.06
N GLU A 119 16.70 0.78 3.92
CA GLU A 119 16.83 -0.65 3.64
C GLU A 119 17.39 -0.94 2.24
N CYS A 120 17.10 -0.08 1.25
CA CYS A 120 17.67 -0.21 -0.10
C CYS A 120 19.15 0.16 -0.16
N LEU A 121 19.64 1.02 0.74
CA LEU A 121 21.02 1.52 0.75
C LEU A 121 21.92 0.72 1.70
N ARG A 122 21.35 0.05 2.69
CA ARG A 122 22.11 -0.76 3.65
C ARG A 122 22.66 -2.04 3.02
N PRO A 123 23.86 -2.49 3.43
CA PRO A 123 24.34 -3.82 3.11
C PRO A 123 23.34 -4.88 3.59
N THR A 124 22.95 -5.78 2.69
CA THR A 124 21.98 -6.84 2.98
C THR A 124 22.41 -8.15 2.31
N LYS A 125 22.01 -9.28 2.90
CA LYS A 125 22.20 -10.62 2.31
C LYS A 125 21.15 -10.91 1.23
N VAL A 126 20.12 -10.08 1.12
CA VAL A 126 19.03 -10.24 0.16
C VAL A 126 19.49 -9.76 -1.23
N PRO A 127 19.36 -10.57 -2.29
CA PRO A 127 19.71 -10.14 -3.63
C PRO A 127 18.90 -8.91 -4.05
N LYS A 128 19.60 -7.94 -4.68
CA LYS A 128 19.03 -6.67 -5.15
C LYS A 128 17.72 -6.82 -5.97
N PRO A 129 17.54 -7.84 -6.84
CA PRO A 129 16.28 -8.00 -7.58
C PRO A 129 15.03 -8.10 -6.70
N PHE A 130 15.12 -8.74 -5.53
CA PHE A 130 13.98 -8.85 -4.60
C PHE A 130 13.67 -7.50 -3.93
N MET A 131 14.71 -6.78 -3.49
CA MET A 131 14.55 -5.42 -2.96
C MET A 131 13.92 -4.48 -4.00
N MET A 132 14.40 -4.55 -5.24
CA MET A 132 13.88 -3.76 -6.36
C MET A 132 12.42 -4.09 -6.69
N ARG A 133 12.00 -5.35 -6.54
CA ARG A 133 10.61 -5.75 -6.76
C ARG A 133 9.68 -5.08 -5.76
N ILE A 134 10.03 -5.10 -4.46
CA ILE A 134 9.26 -4.41 -3.41
C ILE A 134 9.22 -2.91 -3.70
N LEU A 135 10.38 -2.30 -3.97
CA LEU A 135 10.49 -0.87 -4.27
C LEU A 135 9.63 -0.46 -5.48
N ASN A 136 9.65 -1.24 -6.56
CA ASN A 136 8.90 -0.93 -7.77
C ASN A 136 7.39 -1.09 -7.57
N LEU A 137 6.95 -2.09 -6.80
CA LEU A 137 5.56 -2.15 -6.37
C LEU A 137 5.19 -0.87 -5.60
N THR A 138 6.02 -0.44 -4.64
CA THR A 138 5.71 0.76 -3.84
C THR A 138 5.69 2.04 -4.67
N ARG A 139 6.55 2.15 -5.69
CA ARG A 139 6.47 3.23 -6.68
C ARG A 139 5.18 3.19 -7.49
N PHE A 140 4.69 1.99 -7.82
CA PHE A 140 3.43 1.83 -8.53
C PHE A 140 2.24 2.41 -7.76
N MET A 141 2.27 2.46 -6.43
CA MET A 141 1.23 3.13 -5.62
C MET A 141 1.07 4.62 -5.98
N TYR A 142 2.14 5.29 -6.41
CA TYR A 142 2.04 6.67 -6.90
C TYR A 142 1.43 6.78 -8.29
N VAL A 143 1.53 5.73 -9.11
CA VAL A 143 0.83 5.72 -10.40
C VAL A 143 -0.68 5.61 -10.17
N ILE A 144 -1.09 4.78 -9.21
CA ILE A 144 -2.50 4.48 -8.99
C ILE A 144 -3.23 5.39 -7.98
N TYR A 145 -2.52 5.98 -7.01
CA TYR A 145 -3.16 6.68 -5.87
C TYR A 145 -2.55 8.05 -5.54
N LYS A 146 -1.72 8.64 -6.41
CA LYS A 146 -1.08 9.94 -6.10
C LYS A 146 -2.10 11.07 -5.96
N ASP A 147 -3.05 11.15 -6.87
CA ASP A 147 -4.01 12.27 -6.97
C ASP A 147 -5.46 11.79 -6.79
N GLU A 148 -5.80 10.61 -7.31
CA GLU A 148 -7.13 10.01 -7.27
C GLU A 148 -7.06 8.48 -7.23
N ASP A 149 -8.20 7.81 -6.98
CA ASP A 149 -8.33 6.35 -7.04
C ASP A 149 -8.41 5.85 -8.49
N ASN A 150 -7.25 5.80 -9.15
CA ASN A 150 -7.11 5.32 -10.52
C ASN A 150 -7.24 3.80 -10.65
N PHE A 151 -7.21 3.06 -9.53
CA PHE A 151 -7.35 1.61 -9.55
C PHE A 151 -8.83 1.22 -9.70
N THR A 152 -9.70 1.78 -8.85
CA THR A 152 -11.14 1.55 -8.92
C THR A 152 -11.76 2.27 -10.13
N HIS A 153 -11.30 3.49 -10.41
CA HIS A 153 -11.85 4.35 -11.47
C HIS A 153 -10.88 4.46 -12.66
N ALA A 154 -10.45 3.31 -13.19
CA ALA A 154 -9.42 3.22 -14.23
C ALA A 154 -9.78 3.84 -15.60
N GLY A 155 -11.00 4.37 -15.77
CA GLY A 155 -11.43 5.03 -17.01
C GLY A 155 -10.80 6.39 -17.27
N GLY A 156 -10.16 6.99 -16.25
CA GLY A 156 -9.43 8.25 -16.36
C GLY A 156 -7.98 8.06 -16.84
N VAL A 157 -7.04 8.71 -16.16
CA VAL A 157 -5.62 8.75 -16.55
C VAL A 157 -4.99 7.36 -16.66
N MET A 158 -5.43 6.38 -15.87
CA MET A 158 -4.92 5.01 -15.96
C MET A 158 -5.15 4.38 -17.34
N LYS A 159 -6.28 4.67 -17.99
CA LYS A 159 -6.56 4.18 -19.34
C LYS A 159 -5.54 4.72 -20.32
N GLU A 160 -5.24 6.01 -20.25
CA GLU A 160 -4.23 6.65 -21.11
C GLU A 160 -2.84 6.04 -20.88
N TYR A 161 -2.47 5.76 -19.63
CA TYR A 161 -1.21 5.08 -19.31
C TYR A 161 -1.14 3.65 -19.86
N ILE A 162 -2.25 2.91 -19.82
CA ILE A 162 -2.33 1.55 -20.36
C ILE A 162 -2.21 1.59 -21.89
N GLU A 163 -2.95 2.50 -22.55
CA GLU A 163 -2.91 2.66 -24.00
C GLU A 163 -1.48 3.01 -24.45
N ALA A 164 -0.86 4.02 -23.85
CA ALA A 164 0.49 4.45 -24.19
C ALA A 164 1.58 3.38 -23.94
N LEU A 165 1.40 2.49 -22.95
CA LEU A 165 2.40 1.49 -22.58
C LEU A 165 2.23 0.16 -23.32
N LEU A 166 0.99 -0.27 -23.58
CA LEU A 166 0.67 -1.63 -24.00
C LEU A 166 -0.07 -1.71 -25.35
N VAL A 167 -0.60 -0.60 -25.85
CA VAL A 167 -1.40 -0.57 -27.09
C VAL A 167 -0.68 0.23 -28.18
N ASP A 168 -0.28 1.45 -27.86
CA ASP A 168 0.31 2.38 -28.82
C ASP A 168 1.81 2.13 -28.97
N SER A 169 2.23 1.73 -30.17
CA SER A 169 3.64 1.57 -30.48
C SER A 169 4.34 2.92 -30.59
N VAL A 170 5.55 3.04 -30.05
CA VAL A 170 6.42 4.19 -30.31
C VAL A 170 6.76 4.22 -31.81
N PRO A 171 6.50 5.33 -32.52
CA PRO A 171 6.88 5.47 -33.93
C PRO A 171 8.39 5.28 -34.10
N ILE A 172 8.78 4.52 -35.13
CA ILE A 172 10.17 4.27 -35.52
C ILE A 172 10.60 5.29 -36.57
#